data_AF-A0A963JYJ9-F1
#
_entry.id   AF-A0A963JYJ9-F1
#
_cell.length_a   1.000
_cell.length_b   1.000
_cell.length_c   1.000
_cell.angle_alpha   90.00
_cell.angle_beta   90.00
_cell.angle_gamma   90.00
#
_symmetry.space_group_name_H-M   'P 1'
#
loop_
_entity.id
_entity.type
_entity.pdbx_description
1 polymer ?
#
loop_
_entity_poly.entity_id
_entity_poly.type
_entity_poly.pdbx_seq_one_letter_code
_entity_poly.pdbx_strand_id
1 'polypeptide(L)'
;AMLDLCMFAEVSRDQEEIAAVGDRGKVECGTPSSRLWIGRRDTGELTEEVVPVDETVLAAGQHHGSTYYQHRAFLELVKQGGRPEVSLHDGRMAVMMGAAAERSMRERVPVTF
;
A
#
# COMPACT_ATOMS: atom_id res chain seq x y z
N ALA A 1 12.77 -4.10 -2.33
CA ALA A 1 11.45 -3.58 -2.76
C ALA A 1 11.65 -2.60 -3.90
N MET A 2 10.65 -2.40 -4.74
CA MET A 2 10.66 -1.42 -5.83
C MET A 2 9.36 -0.62 -5.74
N LEU A 3 9.44 0.69 -5.97
CA LEU A 3 8.29 1.57 -6.09
C LEU A 3 8.38 2.26 -7.45
N ASP A 4 7.31 2.16 -8.23
CA ASP A 4 7.09 2.97 -9.43
C ASP A 4 5.97 3.96 -9.12
N LEU A 5 6.19 5.24 -9.43
CA LEU A 5 5.26 6.32 -9.12
C LEU A 5 5.12 7.23 -10.34
N CYS A 6 3.92 7.26 -10.90
CA CYS A 6 3.59 8.14 -12.03
C CYS A 6 2.29 8.88 -11.78
N MET A 7 2.39 10.19 -11.58
CA MET A 7 1.22 11.08 -11.40
C MET A 7 0.49 11.38 -12.72
N PHE A 8 0.97 10.86 -13.85
CA PHE A 8 0.43 11.08 -15.19
C PHE A 8 -0.12 9.79 -15.82
N ALA A 9 -0.12 8.67 -15.10
CA ALA A 9 -0.65 7.39 -15.56
C ALA A 9 -2.18 7.32 -15.36
N GLU A 10 -2.88 8.35 -15.84
CA GLU A 10 -4.33 8.39 -15.84
C GLU A 10 -4.89 7.23 -16.69
N VAL A 11 -6.06 6.70 -16.30
CA VAL A 11 -6.73 5.56 -16.99
C VAL A 11 -6.02 4.20 -16.81
N SER A 12 -5.24 4.03 -15.75
CA SER A 12 -4.73 2.72 -15.33
C SER A 12 -5.87 1.79 -14.86
N ARG A 13 -5.71 0.47 -15.05
CA ARG A 13 -6.69 -0.54 -14.59
C ARG A 13 -6.91 -0.44 -13.09
N ASP A 14 -5.80 -0.42 -12.35
CA ASP A 14 -5.72 -0.08 -10.94
C ASP A 14 -4.79 1.14 -10.82
N GLN A 15 -5.13 2.07 -9.95
CA GLN A 15 -4.32 3.25 -9.64
C GLN A 15 -3.13 2.90 -8.75
N GLU A 16 -3.32 1.90 -7.89
CA GLU A 16 -2.30 1.37 -7.00
C GLU A 16 -2.22 -0.14 -7.21
N GLU A 17 -1.01 -0.64 -7.44
CA GLU A 17 -0.73 -2.06 -7.62
C GLU A 17 0.37 -2.47 -6.65
N ILE A 18 0.10 -3.48 -5.81
CA ILE A 18 1.06 -3.99 -4.83
C ILE A 18 1.29 -5.46 -5.11
N ALA A 19 2.56 -5.85 -5.21
CA ALA A 19 2.97 -7.24 -5.37
C ALA A 19 4.01 -7.63 -4.31
N ALA A 20 3.78 -8.77 -3.66
CA ALA A 20 4.72 -9.42 -2.76
C ALA A 20 5.08 -10.81 -3.30
N VAL A 21 6.36 -11.06 -3.52
CA VAL A 21 6.86 -12.35 -4.02
C VAL A 21 7.77 -12.99 -2.98
N GLY A 22 7.57 -14.28 -2.73
CA GLY A 22 8.38 -15.07 -1.83
C GLY A 22 8.66 -16.48 -2.36
N ASP A 23 9.29 -17.29 -1.51
CA ASP A 23 9.55 -18.70 -1.75
C ASP A 23 8.25 -19.50 -1.95
N ARG A 24 7.20 -19.18 -1.20
CA ARG A 24 5.88 -19.85 -1.25
C ARG A 24 5.01 -19.45 -2.44
N GLY A 25 5.30 -18.34 -3.12
CA GLY A 25 4.45 -17.85 -4.21
C GLY A 25 4.45 -16.34 -4.36
N LYS A 26 3.33 -15.81 -4.85
CA LYS A 26 3.12 -14.39 -5.13
C LYS A 26 1.73 -13.96 -4.66
N VAL A 27 1.64 -12.78 -4.05
CA VAL A 27 0.38 -12.12 -3.72
C VAL A 27 0.35 -10.77 -4.42
N GLU A 28 -0.78 -10.43 -5.03
CA GLU A 28 -0.97 -9.14 -5.71
C GLU A 28 -2.32 -8.55 -5.33
N CYS A 29 -2.41 -7.23 -5.21
CA CYS A 29 -3.67 -6.53 -5.10
C CYS A 29 -3.69 -5.21 -5.86
N GLY A 30 -4.89 -4.72 -6.13
CA GLY A 30 -5.14 -3.49 -6.86
C GLY A 30 -6.24 -2.61 -6.24
N THR A 31 -6.05 -1.31 -6.30
CA THR A 31 -7.08 -0.28 -5.99
C THR A 31 -7.41 0.45 -7.28
N PRO A 32 -8.69 0.64 -7.69
CA PRO A 32 -9.90 0.46 -6.91
C PRO A 32 -10.50 -0.95 -6.94
N SER A 33 -9.95 -1.89 -7.72
CA SER A 33 -10.61 -3.19 -7.95
C SER A 33 -10.88 -3.98 -6.66
N SER A 34 -10.09 -3.73 -5.61
CA SER A 34 -10.16 -4.43 -4.32
C SER A 34 -10.01 -5.95 -4.50
N ARG A 35 -9.30 -6.36 -5.56
CA ARG A 35 -9.02 -7.75 -5.88
C ARG A 35 -7.68 -8.15 -5.27
N LEU A 36 -7.65 -9.31 -4.64
CA LEU A 36 -6.46 -9.97 -4.14
C LEU A 36 -6.26 -11.26 -4.93
N TRP A 37 -5.09 -11.41 -5.54
CA TRP A 37 -4.65 -12.61 -6.22
C TRP A 37 -3.59 -13.31 -5.38
N ILE A 38 -3.78 -14.60 -5.12
CA ILE A 38 -2.85 -15.43 -4.35
C ILE A 38 -2.41 -16.59 -5.23
N GLY A 39 -1.16 -16.53 -5.72
CA GLY A 39 -0.52 -17.58 -6.48
C GLY A 39 0.34 -18.45 -5.58
N ARG A 40 0.02 -19.74 -5.46
CA ARG A 40 0.76 -20.73 -4.67
C ARG A 40 1.74 -21.52 -5.52
N ARG A 41 3.02 -21.56 -5.12
CA ARG A 41 4.06 -22.27 -5.88
C ARG A 41 3.98 -23.78 -5.74
N ASP A 42 3.60 -24.28 -4.57
CA ASP A 42 3.54 -25.70 -4.25
C ASP A 42 2.44 -26.44 -5.02
N THR A 43 1.31 -25.77 -5.25
CA THR A 43 0.16 -26.35 -5.96
C THR A 43 0.02 -25.85 -7.41
N GLY A 44 0.63 -24.71 -7.76
CA GLY A 44 0.38 -24.02 -9.03
C GLY A 44 -0.99 -23.34 -9.09
N GLU A 45 -1.70 -23.26 -7.97
CA GLU A 45 -3.04 -22.68 -7.88
C GLU A 45 -2.98 -21.15 -7.84
N LEU A 46 -3.91 -20.52 -8.55
CA LEU A 46 -4.18 -19.09 -8.47
C LEU A 46 -5.60 -18.90 -7.95
N THR A 47 -5.74 -18.31 -6.77
CA THR A 47 -7.04 -17.91 -6.23
C THR A 47 -7.21 -16.41 -6.32
N GLU A 48 -8.46 -15.99 -6.46
CA GLU A 48 -8.85 -14.59 -6.45
C GLU A 48 -9.94 -14.38 -5.41
N GLU A 49 -9.82 -13.31 -4.64
CA GLU A 49 -10.88 -12.81 -3.78
C GLU A 49 -11.09 -11.30 -3.95
N VAL A 50 -12.33 -10.85 -3.74
CA VAL A 50 -12.65 -9.42 -3.65
C VAL A 50 -12.76 -9.08 -2.18
N VAL A 51 -11.96 -8.12 -1.73
CA VAL A 51 -11.99 -7.59 -0.37
C VAL A 51 -13.07 -6.50 -0.31
N PRO A 52 -14.21 -6.74 0.35
CA PRO A 52 -15.28 -5.76 0.37
C PRO A 52 -14.92 -4.56 1.27
N VAL A 53 -15.36 -3.38 0.86
CA VAL A 53 -15.41 -2.19 1.73
C VAL A 53 -16.83 -2.04 2.24
N ASP A 54 -16.99 -1.80 3.53
CA ASP A 54 -18.30 -1.50 4.14
C ASP A 54 -19.00 -0.38 3.36
N GLU A 55 -20.27 -0.58 2.99
CA GLU A 55 -21.00 0.35 2.13
C GLU A 55 -21.14 1.75 2.74
N THR A 56 -21.28 1.83 4.07
CA THR A 56 -21.38 3.12 4.77
C THR A 56 -20.05 3.86 4.73
N VAL A 57 -18.94 3.12 4.94
CA VAL A 57 -17.59 3.66 4.84
C VAL A 57 -17.26 4.09 3.41
N LEU A 58 -17.64 3.28 2.41
CA LEU A 58 -17.44 3.59 1.00
C LEU A 58 -18.23 4.84 0.59
N ALA A 59 -19.49 4.95 1.04
CA ALA A 59 -20.34 6.11 0.78
C ALA A 59 -19.83 7.39 1.46
N ALA A 60 -19.15 7.28 2.61
CA ALA A 60 -18.46 8.42 3.22
C ALA A 60 -17.30 8.95 2.35
N GLY A 61 -16.83 8.14 1.39
CA GLY A 61 -15.81 8.50 0.41
C GLY A 61 -14.38 8.45 0.94
N GLN A 62 -13.45 8.91 0.10
CA GLN A 62 -11.99 8.95 0.35
C GLN A 62 -11.30 7.57 0.37
N HIS A 63 -10.28 7.41 -0.48
CA HIS A 63 -9.33 6.29 -0.52
C HIS A 63 -9.93 4.90 -0.23
N HIS A 64 -11.09 4.58 -0.81
CA HIS A 64 -11.76 3.29 -0.65
C HIS A 64 -11.95 2.86 0.82
N GLY A 65 -12.22 3.82 1.71
CA GLY A 65 -12.50 3.56 3.12
C GLY A 65 -11.27 3.45 4.02
N SER A 66 -10.06 3.43 3.47
CA SER A 66 -8.83 3.37 4.27
C SER A 66 -8.71 4.53 5.26
N THR A 67 -9.11 5.75 4.88
CA THR A 67 -9.13 6.94 5.74
C THR A 67 -9.95 6.73 7.01
N TYR A 68 -11.12 6.07 6.91
CA TYR A 68 -11.96 5.77 8.07
C TYR A 68 -11.22 4.87 9.06
N TYR A 69 -10.61 3.79 8.57
CA TYR A 69 -9.88 2.85 9.42
C TYR A 69 -8.64 3.49 10.06
N GLN A 70 -7.93 4.36 9.32
CA GLN A 70 -6.80 5.13 9.85
C GLN A 70 -7.24 6.06 10.99
N HIS A 71 -8.32 6.81 10.82
CA HIS A 71 -8.83 7.68 11.88
C HIS A 71 -9.36 6.90 13.09
N ARG A 72 -10.02 5.75 12.85
CA ARG A 72 -10.47 4.87 13.93
C ARG A 72 -9.28 4.37 14.75
N ALA A 73 -8.23 3.85 14.10
CA ALA A 73 -7.03 3.38 14.77
C ALA A 73 -6.33 4.50 15.57
N PHE A 74 -6.24 5.70 14.98
CA PHE A 74 -5.69 6.87 15.66
C PHE A 74 -6.51 7.29 16.88
N LEU A 75 -7.84 7.32 16.78
CA LEU A 75 -8.73 7.65 17.88
C LEU A 75 -8.59 6.67 19.04
N GLU A 76 -8.51 5.37 18.76
CA GLU A 76 -8.31 4.36 19.78
C GLU A 76 -6.95 4.50 20.47
N LEU A 77 -5.89 4.79 19.72
CA LEU A 77 -4.57 5.09 20.29
C LEU A 77 -4.60 6.31 21.22
N VAL A 78 -5.33 7.37 20.86
CA VAL A 78 -5.48 8.58 21.70
C VAL A 78 -6.24 8.25 23.00
N LYS A 79 -7.29 7.43 22.92
CA LYS A 79 -8.13 7.10 24.07
C LYS A 79 -7.46 6.12 25.03
N GLN A 80 -6.82 5.09 24.48
CA GLN A 80 -6.38 3.91 25.23
C GLN A 80 -4.86 3.86 25.41
N GLY A 81 -4.10 4.69 24.69
CA GLY A 81 -2.66 4.53 24.55
C GLY A 81 -2.31 3.30 23.71
N GLY A 82 -1.02 2.96 23.65
CA GLY A 82 -0.51 1.81 22.89
C GLY A 82 0.60 2.20 21.92
N ARG A 83 0.79 1.36 20.90
CA ARG A 83 1.76 1.61 19.81
C ARG A 83 1.00 1.80 18.49
N PRO A 84 1.34 2.82 17.70
CA PRO A 84 0.71 2.99 16.39
C PRO A 84 1.11 1.84 15.45
N GLU A 85 0.19 1.44 14.58
CA GLU A 85 0.46 0.45 13.51
C GLU A 85 1.49 0.98 12.51
N VAL A 86 1.46 2.29 12.23
CA VAL A 86 2.46 3.02 11.46
C VAL A 86 3.16 4.01 12.38
N SER A 87 4.42 3.75 12.69
CA SER A 87 5.19 4.53 13.65
C SER A 87 5.79 5.80 13.02
N LEU A 88 6.34 6.68 13.88
CA LEU A 88 7.14 7.83 13.43
C LEU A 88 8.34 7.40 12.59
N HIS A 89 8.95 6.25 12.92
CA HIS A 89 10.05 5.72 12.14
C HIS A 89 9.60 5.35 10.72
N ASP A 90 8.45 4.68 10.59
CA ASP A 90 7.91 4.27 9.28
C ASP A 90 7.57 5.50 8.41
N GLY A 91 6.94 6.51 9.01
CA GLY A 91 6.70 7.79 8.33
C GLY A 91 7.98 8.50 7.91
N ARG A 92 9.02 8.49 8.76
CA ARG A 92 10.34 9.03 8.41
C ARG A 92 10.96 8.27 7.23
N MET A 93 10.90 6.93 7.21
CA MET A 93 11.43 6.13 6.09
C MET A 93 10.74 6.48 4.77
N ALA A 94 9.41 6.69 4.79
CA ALA A 94 8.66 7.10 3.60
C ALA A 94 9.15 8.44 3.02
N VAL A 95 9.36 9.44 3.89
CA VAL A 95 9.90 10.74 3.47
C VAL A 95 11.34 10.62 2.94
N MET A 96 12.19 9.86 3.63
CA MET A 96 13.58 9.67 3.23
C MET A 96 13.70 8.97 1.86
N MET A 97 12.81 8.01 1.56
CA MET A 97 12.77 7.36 0.26
C MET A 97 12.52 8.35 -0.88
N GLY A 98 11.57 9.28 -0.71
CA GLY A 98 11.29 10.33 -1.70
C GLY A 98 12.47 11.27 -1.91
N ALA A 99 13.08 11.75 -0.82
CA ALA A 99 14.25 12.63 -0.89
C ALA A 99 15.47 11.92 -1.53
N ALA A 100 15.68 10.64 -1.22
CA ALA A 100 16.74 9.84 -1.82
C ALA A 100 16.50 9.59 -3.31
N ALA A 101 15.26 9.36 -3.73
CA ALA A 101 14.89 9.22 -5.14
C ALA A 101 15.18 10.50 -5.92
N GLU A 102 14.77 11.66 -5.39
CA GLU A 102 15.07 12.97 -6.01
C GLU A 102 16.58 13.19 -6.17
N ARG A 103 17.35 12.94 -5.11
CA ARG A 103 18.81 13.07 -5.13
C ARG A 103 19.45 12.11 -6.15
N SER A 104 19.01 10.86 -6.18
CA SER A 104 19.48 9.85 -7.13
C SER A 104 19.26 10.29 -8.58
N MET A 105 18.09 10.86 -8.90
CA MET A 105 17.79 11.39 -10.24
C MET A 105 18.71 12.55 -10.63
N ARG A 106 19.00 13.44 -9.67
CA ARG A 106 19.86 14.61 -9.87
C ARG A 106 21.33 14.24 -10.05
N GLU A 107 21.84 13.36 -9.20
CA GLU A 107 23.27 12.98 -9.14
C GLU A 107 23.60 11.79 -10.06
N ARG A 108 22.59 11.06 -10.54
CA ARG A 108 22.70 9.85 -11.37
C ARG A 108 23.52 8.74 -10.72
N VAL A 109 23.37 8.59 -9.41
CA VAL A 109 24.03 7.55 -8.61
C VAL A 109 23.05 6.94 -7.61
N PRO A 110 23.25 5.67 -7.21
CA PRO A 110 22.49 5.10 -6.10
C PRO A 110 22.67 5.89 -4.81
N VAL A 111 21.58 6.09 -4.06
CA VAL A 111 21.57 6.78 -2.77
C VAL A 111 21.06 5.83 -1.69
N THR A 112 21.78 5.74 -0.57
CA THR A 112 21.36 5.01 0.64
C THR A 112 20.71 5.96 1.64
N PHE A 113 19.68 5.51 2.34
CA PHE A 113 18.93 6.28 3.33
C PHE A 113 18.31 5.38 4.40
#